data_AF-A0A060YA92-F1
#
_entry.id   AF-A0A060YA92-F1
#
_cell.length_a   1.000
_cell.length_b   1.000
_cell.length_c   1.000
_cell.angle_alpha   90.00
_cell.angle_beta   90.00
_cell.angle_gamma   90.00
#
_symmetry.space_group_name_H-M   'P 1'
#
loop_
_entity.id
_entity.type
_entity.pdbx_description
1 polymer ?
#
loop_
_entity_poly.entity_id
_entity_poly.type
_entity_poly.pdbx_seq_one_letter_code
_entity_poly.pdbx_strand_id
1 'polypeptide(L)'
;LLIQLSLILVDSLRSHSLSVCVADSMKKSFGCGKKNEGDKEAFAVMKEEYRKLGSMTFAEGAVLTIFVLLVVMWFTREPGFMPGWATVLFNKDGAFVTDGTVAIFMSTLFFIIPSRPFCCGSAEEEEGEAGEEGKKKQKAPAALLNWHVVHERMPWNIILLLGGGFALASGSEASGLSQWLGESLAPLQSIPPFGISLLLCLLVGTFTECSSNTATTTLFLPILASMATAIRLHPLYVMLPCTICASLAFMLPVATPPNAIVFSYGNLKVMDMVKAGFMLNMIGIMTINMGINTWGDAMFQLSTFPDWANITHGTKP
;
A
#
# COMPACT_ATOMS: atom_id res chain seq x y z
N LEU A 1 -0.72 -5.16 -3.02
CA LEU A 1 -1.68 -4.09 -3.42
C LEU A 1 -2.51 -3.56 -2.24
N LEU A 2 -3.32 -4.37 -1.53
CA LEU A 2 -4.08 -3.91 -0.35
C LEU A 2 -3.20 -3.56 0.86
N ILE A 3 -2.06 -4.24 1.03
CA ILE A 3 -1.01 -3.86 2.00
C ILE A 3 -0.34 -2.53 1.61
N GLN A 4 -0.24 -2.24 0.31
CA GLN A 4 0.34 -1.01 -0.22
C GLN A 4 -0.65 0.16 -0.14
N LEU A 5 -1.95 -0.11 -0.37
CA LEU A 5 -3.05 0.83 -0.14
C LEU A 5 -3.24 1.12 1.34
N SER A 6 -3.08 0.14 2.23
CA SER A 6 -3.08 0.37 3.68
C SER A 6 -1.80 1.07 4.15
N LEU A 7 -0.64 0.82 3.56
CA LEU A 7 0.56 1.64 3.77
C LEU A 7 0.39 3.08 3.29
N ILE A 8 -0.27 3.31 2.15
CA ILE A 8 -0.58 4.66 1.64
C ILE A 8 -1.64 5.36 2.50
N LEU A 9 -2.65 4.64 3.02
CA LEU A 9 -3.64 5.20 3.95
C LEU A 9 -3.01 5.48 5.33
N VAL A 10 -2.13 4.60 5.80
CA VAL A 10 -1.36 4.79 7.03
C VAL A 10 -0.37 5.95 6.85
N ASP A 11 0.30 6.09 5.70
CA ASP A 11 1.19 7.23 5.40
C ASP A 11 0.40 8.54 5.22
N SER A 12 -0.79 8.50 4.64
CA SER A 12 -1.68 9.67 4.54
C SER A 12 -2.20 10.11 5.92
N LEU A 13 -2.31 9.20 6.89
CA LEU A 13 -2.63 9.52 8.29
C LEU A 13 -1.38 9.87 9.12
N ARG A 14 -0.19 9.45 8.68
CA ARG A 14 1.10 9.66 9.36
C ARG A 14 1.84 10.92 8.91
N SER A 15 1.33 11.60 7.87
CA SER A 15 1.92 12.81 7.28
C SER A 15 1.90 14.06 8.18
N HIS A 16 1.30 14.01 9.38
CA HIS A 16 1.25 15.17 10.29
C HIS A 16 2.18 15.08 11.52
N SER A 17 3.04 14.06 11.68
CA SER A 17 3.88 13.98 12.91
C SER A 17 5.26 13.33 12.84
N LEU A 18 5.76 12.81 11.70
CA LEU A 18 6.97 11.95 11.76
C LEU A 18 8.21 12.34 10.95
N SER A 19 8.26 13.49 10.27
CA SER A 19 9.44 13.84 9.45
C SER A 19 10.63 14.46 10.21
N VAL A 20 10.52 14.78 11.51
CA VAL A 20 11.61 15.47 12.24
C VAL A 20 12.41 14.54 13.17
N CYS A 21 11.93 13.33 13.50
CA CYS A 21 12.56 12.49 14.54
C CYS A 21 13.62 11.47 14.04
N VAL A 22 13.71 11.16 12.75
CA VAL A 22 14.42 9.93 12.32
C VAL A 22 15.93 10.13 12.10
N ALA A 23 16.39 11.30 11.63
CA ALA A 23 17.80 11.50 11.31
C ALA A 23 18.70 11.70 12.56
N ASP A 24 18.19 12.34 13.62
CA ASP A 24 18.94 12.52 14.87
C ASP A 24 18.87 11.28 15.80
N SER A 25 17.91 10.37 15.54
CA SER A 25 17.70 9.15 16.35
C SER A 25 18.67 8.00 16.05
N MET A 26 19.29 7.97 14.87
CA MET A 26 20.17 6.83 14.51
C MET A 26 21.53 6.91 15.20
N LYS A 27 22.04 8.13 15.45
CA LYS A 27 23.24 8.36 16.26
C LYS A 27 22.97 8.23 17.77
N LYS A 28 21.71 8.43 18.20
CA LYS A 28 21.23 8.22 19.59
C LYS A 28 20.81 6.78 19.90
N SER A 29 20.45 5.96 18.91
CA SER A 29 20.00 4.57 19.16
C SER A 29 21.12 3.64 19.65
N PHE A 30 22.38 3.95 19.36
CA PHE A 30 23.55 3.18 19.82
C PHE A 30 24.29 3.80 21.01
N GLY A 31 23.75 4.86 21.61
CA GLY A 31 24.33 5.49 22.79
C GLY A 31 23.23 5.98 23.71
N CYS A 32 23.18 5.43 24.93
CA CYS A 32 22.26 5.83 26.00
C CYS A 32 22.44 7.34 26.31
N GLY A 33 21.71 8.19 25.57
CA GLY A 33 21.91 9.63 25.51
C GLY A 33 20.80 10.38 26.24
N LYS A 34 21.22 11.25 27.17
CA LYS A 34 20.41 12.14 28.02
C LYS A 34 19.16 12.71 27.31
N LYS A 35 18.02 12.71 28.02
CA LYS A 35 16.78 13.41 27.64
C LYS A 35 17.11 14.87 27.28
N ASN A 36 17.09 15.19 25.98
CA ASN A 36 17.39 16.54 25.48
C ASN A 36 16.25 17.51 25.82
N GLU A 37 16.58 18.79 25.95
CA GLU A 37 15.60 19.87 26.19
C GLU A 37 14.58 19.97 25.03
N GLY A 38 15.06 19.84 23.78
CA GLY A 38 14.20 19.86 22.60
C GLY A 38 13.16 18.72 22.52
N ASP A 39 13.45 17.54 23.08
CA ASP A 39 12.47 16.44 23.14
C ASP A 39 11.32 16.77 24.11
N LYS A 40 11.62 17.54 25.17
CA LYS A 40 10.60 18.00 26.13
C LYS A 40 9.72 19.10 25.53
N GLU A 41 10.30 20.00 24.75
CA GLU A 41 9.56 21.04 24.04
C GLU A 41 8.63 20.45 22.97
N ALA A 42 9.13 19.52 22.15
CA ALA A 42 8.31 18.81 21.18
C ALA A 42 7.16 18.04 21.85
N PHE A 43 7.44 17.35 22.96
CA PHE A 43 6.41 16.65 23.72
C PHE A 43 5.37 17.61 24.33
N ALA A 44 5.79 18.80 24.78
CA ALA A 44 4.87 19.81 25.30
C ALA A 44 3.93 20.34 24.21
N VAL A 45 4.44 20.59 23.01
CA VAL A 45 3.64 20.98 21.84
C VAL A 45 2.67 19.87 21.46
N MET A 46 3.13 18.62 21.38
CA MET A 46 2.26 17.47 21.09
C MET A 46 1.16 17.29 22.13
N LYS A 47 1.47 17.49 23.41
CA LYS A 47 0.48 17.39 24.50
C LYS A 47 -0.54 18.52 24.43
N GLU A 48 -0.12 19.71 24.05
CA GLU A 48 -1.01 20.84 23.86
C GLU A 48 -1.95 20.62 22.66
N GLU A 49 -1.42 20.17 21.53
CA GLU A 49 -2.24 19.81 20.36
C GLU A 49 -3.19 18.65 20.70
N TYR A 50 -2.72 17.60 21.38
CA TYR A 50 -3.58 16.50 21.83
C TYR A 50 -4.72 16.99 22.75
N ARG A 51 -4.43 17.97 23.63
CA ARG A 51 -5.44 18.57 24.51
C ARG A 51 -6.47 19.38 23.71
N LYS A 52 -6.07 19.99 22.59
CA LYS A 52 -6.98 20.73 21.69
C LYS A 52 -7.93 19.81 20.91
N LEU A 53 -7.57 18.55 20.65
CA LEU A 53 -8.45 17.60 19.94
C LEU A 53 -9.74 17.25 20.72
N GLY A 54 -9.75 17.35 22.05
CA GLY A 54 -10.93 17.05 22.86
C GLY A 54 -11.19 15.55 23.05
N SER A 55 -12.35 15.20 23.63
CA SER A 55 -12.77 13.81 23.82
C SER A 55 -13.25 13.17 22.52
N MET A 56 -12.91 11.89 22.32
CA MET A 56 -13.25 11.12 21.11
C MET A 56 -14.75 11.22 20.78
N THR A 57 -15.06 11.63 19.55
CA THR A 57 -16.45 11.77 19.09
C THR A 57 -17.06 10.40 18.79
N PHE A 58 -18.40 10.31 18.80
CA PHE A 58 -19.09 9.06 18.41
C PHE A 58 -18.71 8.61 16.99
N ALA A 59 -18.56 9.56 16.06
CA ALA A 59 -18.14 9.27 14.70
C ALA A 59 -16.73 8.66 14.66
N GLU A 60 -15.77 9.24 15.39
CA GLU A 60 -14.42 8.67 15.51
C GLU A 60 -14.44 7.26 16.12
N GLY A 61 -15.25 7.04 17.15
CA GLY A 61 -15.42 5.72 17.78
C GLY A 61 -15.99 4.68 16.82
N ALA A 62 -16.98 5.08 16.00
CA ALA A 62 -17.56 4.23 14.96
C ALA A 62 -16.54 3.92 13.85
N VAL A 63 -15.78 4.91 13.38
CA VAL A 63 -14.70 4.71 12.39
C VAL A 63 -13.64 3.74 12.93
N LEU A 64 -13.20 3.91 14.18
CA LEU A 64 -12.22 3.03 14.82
C LEU A 64 -12.76 1.59 14.91
N THR A 65 -14.03 1.44 15.26
CA THR A 65 -14.68 0.12 15.36
C THR A 65 -14.72 -0.58 13.99
N ILE A 66 -15.12 0.13 12.92
CA ILE A 66 -15.12 -0.43 11.56
C ILE A 66 -13.68 -0.79 11.13
N PHE A 67 -12.69 0.04 11.46
CA PHE A 67 -11.30 -0.24 11.14
C PHE A 67 -10.77 -1.50 11.85
N VAL A 68 -11.06 -1.66 13.14
CA VAL A 68 -10.70 -2.87 13.89
C VAL A 68 -11.40 -4.09 13.29
N LEU A 69 -12.68 -3.98 12.93
CA LEU A 69 -13.43 -5.06 12.27
C LEU A 69 -12.83 -5.43 10.91
N LEU A 70 -12.41 -4.44 10.10
CA LEU A 70 -11.72 -4.68 8.84
C LEU A 70 -10.44 -5.50 9.05
N VAL A 71 -9.59 -5.09 9.99
CA VAL A 71 -8.33 -5.78 10.30
C VAL A 71 -8.57 -7.21 10.79
N VAL A 72 -9.52 -7.39 11.71
CA VAL A 72 -9.90 -8.71 12.21
C VAL A 72 -10.41 -9.59 11.09
N MET A 73 -11.30 -9.06 10.23
CA MET A 73 -11.89 -9.82 9.13
C MET A 73 -10.85 -10.22 8.07
N TRP A 74 -9.87 -9.36 7.77
CA TRP A 74 -8.75 -9.73 6.90
C TRP A 74 -7.87 -10.82 7.51
N PHE A 75 -7.45 -10.66 8.77
CA PHE A 75 -6.54 -11.63 9.40
C PHE A 75 -7.20 -13.00 9.60
N THR A 76 -8.49 -13.01 9.92
CA THR A 76 -9.25 -14.26 10.15
C THR A 76 -9.77 -14.90 8.86
N ARG A 77 -9.55 -14.29 7.68
CA ARG A 77 -10.04 -14.80 6.38
C ARG A 77 -9.45 -16.17 6.05
N GLU A 78 -8.13 -16.24 5.97
CA GLU A 78 -7.35 -17.45 5.69
C GLU A 78 -6.06 -17.44 6.53
N PRO A 79 -6.17 -17.64 7.85
CA PRO A 79 -5.03 -17.50 8.75
C PRO A 79 -3.97 -18.62 8.59
N GLY A 80 -4.23 -19.64 7.77
CA GLY A 80 -3.30 -20.73 7.46
C GLY A 80 -3.13 -21.78 8.56
N PHE A 81 -3.39 -21.44 9.83
CA PHE A 81 -3.27 -22.36 10.97
C PHE A 81 -4.61 -22.93 11.48
N MET A 82 -5.73 -22.29 11.15
CA MET A 82 -7.10 -22.74 11.44
C MET A 82 -7.96 -22.52 10.20
N PRO A 83 -9.07 -23.27 10.00
CA PRO A 83 -10.00 -22.97 8.91
C PRO A 83 -10.56 -21.56 9.15
N GLY A 84 -10.20 -20.63 8.27
CA GLY A 84 -10.63 -19.24 8.38
C GLY A 84 -12.13 -19.11 8.14
N TRP A 85 -12.72 -17.98 8.57
CA TRP A 85 -14.18 -17.79 8.48
C TRP A 85 -14.69 -17.91 7.04
N ALA A 86 -13.88 -17.54 6.05
CA ALA A 86 -14.23 -17.69 4.63
C ALA A 86 -14.49 -19.16 4.29
N THR A 87 -13.61 -20.06 4.74
CA THR A 87 -13.71 -21.51 4.47
C THR A 87 -14.81 -22.21 5.27
N VAL A 88 -15.18 -21.67 6.44
CA VAL A 88 -16.19 -22.26 7.34
C VAL A 88 -17.62 -21.80 6.99
N LEU A 89 -17.80 -20.51 6.65
CA LEU A 89 -19.12 -19.94 6.33
C LEU A 89 -19.47 -20.01 4.84
N PHE A 90 -18.47 -19.91 3.95
CA PHE A 90 -18.67 -19.83 2.50
C PHE A 90 -17.81 -20.85 1.77
N ASN A 91 -18.12 -22.14 1.99
CA ASN A 91 -17.73 -23.36 1.25
C ASN A 91 -16.35 -23.42 0.54
N LYS A 92 -15.62 -24.52 0.77
CA LYS A 92 -14.22 -24.77 0.32
C LYS A 92 -13.94 -24.63 -1.18
N ASP A 93 -14.96 -24.68 -2.04
CA ASP A 93 -14.80 -24.76 -3.50
C ASP A 93 -15.17 -23.47 -4.25
N GLY A 94 -15.60 -22.41 -3.54
CA GLY A 94 -16.05 -21.15 -4.14
C GLY A 94 -15.06 -20.00 -3.95
N ALA A 95 -14.37 -19.59 -5.02
CA ALA A 95 -13.46 -18.43 -5.04
C ALA A 95 -14.15 -17.04 -4.91
N PHE A 96 -15.32 -16.97 -4.26
CA PHE A 96 -16.14 -15.75 -4.18
C PHE A 96 -15.75 -14.82 -3.02
N VAL A 97 -15.04 -15.33 -2.00
CA VAL A 97 -14.61 -14.53 -0.84
C VAL A 97 -13.15 -14.11 -1.02
N THR A 98 -12.96 -12.88 -1.48
CA THR A 98 -11.64 -12.26 -1.66
C THR A 98 -11.42 -11.12 -0.66
N ASP A 99 -10.19 -10.64 -0.53
CA ASP A 99 -9.88 -9.44 0.26
C ASP A 99 -10.65 -8.20 -0.23
N GLY A 100 -11.04 -8.18 -1.51
CA GLY A 100 -11.90 -7.14 -2.09
C GLY A 100 -13.34 -7.19 -1.58
N THR A 101 -13.90 -8.38 -1.37
CA THR A 101 -15.25 -8.56 -0.82
C THR A 101 -15.36 -7.96 0.58
N VAL A 102 -14.34 -8.19 1.42
CA VAL A 102 -14.22 -7.62 2.78
C VAL A 102 -14.16 -6.08 2.72
N ALA A 103 -13.34 -5.54 1.81
CA ALA A 103 -13.22 -4.09 1.64
C ALA A 103 -14.55 -3.43 1.23
N ILE A 104 -15.26 -3.99 0.23
CA ILE A 104 -16.55 -3.46 -0.24
C ILE A 104 -17.60 -3.53 0.87
N PHE A 105 -17.63 -4.62 1.64
CA PHE A 105 -18.53 -4.77 2.77
C PHE A 105 -18.31 -3.68 3.82
N MET A 106 -17.06 -3.44 4.23
CA MET A 106 -16.73 -2.38 5.19
C MET A 106 -17.00 -0.98 4.62
N SER A 107 -16.73 -0.74 3.33
CA SER A 107 -17.09 0.51 2.65
C SER A 107 -18.59 0.75 2.69
N THR A 108 -19.41 -0.28 2.50
CA THR A 108 -20.87 -0.18 2.56
C THR A 108 -21.33 0.15 3.98
N LEU A 109 -20.70 -0.41 5.01
CA LEU A 109 -20.97 -0.04 6.41
C LEU A 109 -20.69 1.45 6.68
N PHE A 110 -19.63 2.03 6.11
CA PHE A 110 -19.36 3.47 6.23
C PHE A 110 -20.48 4.36 5.66
N PHE A 111 -21.21 3.90 4.66
CA PHE A 111 -22.37 4.61 4.10
C PHE A 111 -23.67 4.39 4.89
N ILE A 112 -23.78 3.29 5.66
CA ILE A 112 -24.98 2.94 6.42
C ILE A 112 -24.97 3.55 7.82
N ILE A 113 -23.81 3.58 8.49
CA ILE A 113 -23.75 4.02 9.89
C ILE A 113 -23.87 5.56 9.99
N PRO A 114 -24.77 6.08 10.84
CA PRO A 114 -24.93 7.53 11.04
C PRO A 114 -23.80 8.11 11.90
N SER A 115 -23.40 9.35 11.61
CA SER A 115 -22.35 10.08 12.34
C SER A 115 -22.72 10.47 13.77
N ARG A 116 -24.01 10.41 14.13
CA ARG A 116 -24.52 10.69 15.49
C ARG A 116 -25.42 9.55 15.97
N PRO A 117 -25.36 9.19 17.27
CA PRO A 117 -26.21 8.15 17.82
C PRO A 117 -27.68 8.59 17.78
N PHE A 118 -28.57 7.67 17.42
CA PHE A 118 -30.01 7.91 17.25
C PHE A 118 -30.70 8.45 18.53
N CYS A 119 -30.08 8.28 19.70
CA CYS A 119 -30.62 8.73 21.00
C CYS A 119 -30.42 10.21 21.33
N CYS A 120 -29.56 10.97 20.65
CA CYS A 120 -29.41 12.41 20.90
C CYS A 120 -30.19 13.22 19.88
N GLY A 121 -31.51 13.11 19.94
CA GLY A 121 -32.47 13.96 19.23
C GLY A 121 -32.63 15.34 19.87
N SER A 122 -31.56 15.98 20.34
CA SER A 122 -31.60 17.41 20.66
C SER A 122 -31.33 18.17 19.37
N ALA A 123 -32.37 18.85 18.91
CA ALA A 123 -32.32 19.85 17.87
C ALA A 123 -31.14 20.81 18.11
N GLU A 124 -30.10 20.70 17.29
CA GLU A 124 -29.27 21.86 16.99
C GLU A 124 -30.06 22.67 15.97
N GLU A 125 -30.76 23.68 16.47
CA GLU A 125 -31.23 24.81 15.68
C GLU A 125 -30.00 25.47 15.07
N GLU A 126 -29.81 25.30 13.75
CA GLU A 126 -29.00 26.25 12.99
C GLU A 126 -29.74 27.60 13.03
N GLU A 127 -29.25 28.55 13.81
CA GLU A 127 -29.69 29.95 13.74
C GLU A 127 -29.33 30.50 12.35
N GLY A 128 -30.35 30.71 11.52
CA GLY A 128 -30.20 31.25 10.17
C GLY A 128 -31.53 31.52 9.47
N GLU A 129 -32.05 32.72 9.72
CA GLU A 129 -33.10 33.47 9.00
C GLU A 129 -34.57 33.05 9.16
N ALA A 130 -35.32 33.99 9.75
CA ALA A 130 -36.76 33.96 9.94
C ALA A 130 -37.51 34.03 8.59
N GLY A 131 -38.35 33.03 8.33
CA GLY A 131 -39.30 32.99 7.21
C GLY A 131 -40.28 31.84 7.36
N GLU A 132 -41.54 32.21 7.61
CA GLU A 132 -42.83 31.49 7.62
C GLU A 132 -42.92 29.95 7.45
N GLU A 133 -43.72 29.38 8.36
CA GLU A 133 -44.56 28.17 8.29
C GLU A 133 -44.28 27.10 7.23
N GLY A 134 -43.77 25.93 7.66
CA GLY A 134 -43.92 24.69 6.88
C GLY A 134 -42.93 23.56 7.19
N LYS A 135 -43.39 22.55 7.96
CA LYS A 135 -42.80 21.20 8.11
C LYS A 135 -41.31 21.12 8.51
N LYS A 136 -41.05 20.87 9.80
CA LYS A 136 -39.74 20.39 10.31
C LYS A 136 -39.35 19.08 9.58
N LYS A 137 -38.58 19.18 8.49
CA LYS A 137 -37.91 18.03 7.88
C LYS A 137 -36.82 17.59 8.86
N GLN A 138 -37.05 16.50 9.58
CA GLN A 138 -35.99 15.80 10.29
C GLN A 138 -34.91 15.42 9.26
N LYS A 139 -33.83 16.20 9.19
CA LYS A 139 -32.64 15.84 8.43
C LYS A 139 -32.06 14.60 9.11
N ALA A 140 -32.07 13.46 8.43
CA ALA A 140 -31.40 12.27 8.91
C ALA A 140 -29.92 12.63 9.20
N PRO A 141 -29.34 12.14 10.30
CA PRO A 141 -27.93 12.39 10.60
C PRO A 141 -27.08 11.94 9.40
N ALA A 142 -26.13 12.78 8.99
CA ALA A 142 -25.25 12.47 7.87
C ALA A 142 -24.54 11.13 8.13
N ALA A 143 -24.40 10.30 7.10
CA ALA A 143 -23.63 9.06 7.18
C ALA A 143 -22.16 9.36 7.53
N LEU A 144 -21.43 8.36 8.05
CA LEU A 144 -19.99 8.50 8.33
C LEU A 144 -19.19 8.91 7.08
N LEU A 145 -19.59 8.42 5.92
CA LEU A 145 -18.91 8.69 4.65
C LEU A 145 -19.91 9.21 3.60
N ASN A 146 -19.60 10.39 3.04
CA ASN A 146 -20.37 10.97 1.94
C ASN A 146 -19.75 10.60 0.59
N TRP A 147 -20.60 10.35 -0.42
CA TRP A 147 -20.14 10.01 -1.77
C TRP A 147 -19.24 11.10 -2.38
N HIS A 148 -19.53 12.37 -2.11
CA HIS A 148 -18.70 13.49 -2.57
C HIS A 148 -17.25 13.37 -2.10
N VAL A 149 -17.05 13.03 -0.81
CA VAL A 149 -15.71 12.85 -0.22
C VAL A 149 -15.01 11.67 -0.89
N VAL A 150 -15.73 10.56 -1.14
CA VAL A 150 -15.16 9.41 -1.84
C VAL A 150 -14.73 9.79 -3.26
N HIS A 151 -15.58 10.47 -4.01
CA HIS A 151 -15.27 10.87 -5.38
C HIS A 151 -14.02 11.78 -5.47
N GLU A 152 -13.89 12.74 -4.55
CA GLU A 152 -12.74 13.67 -4.50
C GLU A 152 -11.45 13.04 -3.98
N ARG A 153 -11.55 12.13 -3.01
CA ARG A 153 -10.38 11.54 -2.33
C ARG A 153 -9.91 10.24 -2.98
N MET A 154 -10.74 9.58 -3.78
CA MET A 154 -10.35 8.34 -4.46
C MET A 154 -9.40 8.60 -5.63
N PRO A 155 -8.23 7.95 -5.67
CA PRO A 155 -7.29 8.08 -6.78
C PRO A 155 -7.71 7.21 -7.97
N TRP A 156 -8.72 7.65 -8.73
CA TRP A 156 -9.26 6.95 -9.90
C TRP A 156 -8.20 6.56 -10.94
N ASN A 157 -7.17 7.39 -11.07
CA ASN A 157 -6.03 7.14 -11.94
C ASN A 157 -5.33 5.81 -11.63
N ILE A 158 -5.25 5.42 -10.35
CA ILE A 158 -4.61 4.16 -9.95
C ILE A 158 -5.47 2.96 -10.37
N ILE A 159 -6.80 3.07 -10.26
CA ILE A 159 -7.74 2.02 -10.68
C ILE A 159 -7.63 1.80 -12.19
N LEU A 160 -7.66 2.88 -12.97
CA LEU A 160 -7.51 2.83 -14.42
C LEU A 160 -6.13 2.31 -14.83
N LEU A 161 -5.07 2.72 -14.14
CA LEU A 161 -3.71 2.27 -14.40
C LEU A 161 -3.57 0.76 -14.15
N LEU A 162 -4.12 0.25 -13.04
CA LEU A 162 -4.11 -1.17 -12.71
C LEU A 162 -4.85 -1.99 -13.77
N GLY A 163 -6.05 -1.54 -14.17
CA GLY A 163 -6.81 -2.17 -15.26
C GLY A 163 -6.04 -2.17 -16.58
N GLY A 164 -5.37 -1.06 -16.90
CA GLY A 164 -4.46 -0.95 -18.05
C GLY A 164 -3.27 -1.90 -17.97
N GLY A 165 -2.69 -2.11 -16.78
CA GLY A 165 -1.60 -3.07 -16.56
C GLY A 165 -2.02 -4.52 -16.80
N PHE A 166 -3.20 -4.91 -16.32
CA PHE A 166 -3.76 -6.24 -16.61
C PHE A 166 -4.12 -6.43 -18.08
N ALA A 167 -4.65 -5.38 -18.73
CA ALA A 167 -4.89 -5.38 -20.17
C ALA A 167 -3.58 -5.51 -20.96
N LEU A 168 -2.51 -4.84 -20.54
CA LEU A 168 -1.18 -4.93 -21.14
C LEU A 168 -0.55 -6.32 -20.95
N ALA A 169 -0.68 -6.93 -19.77
CA ALA A 169 -0.28 -8.33 -19.53
C ALA A 169 -0.98 -9.27 -20.52
N SER A 170 -2.30 -9.19 -20.56
CA SER A 170 -3.14 -10.05 -21.40
C SER A 170 -2.84 -9.83 -22.90
N GLY A 171 -2.63 -8.57 -23.31
CA GLY A 171 -2.24 -8.22 -24.67
C GLY A 171 -0.82 -8.70 -25.02
N SER A 172 0.11 -8.69 -24.08
CA SER A 172 1.49 -9.20 -24.28
C SER A 172 1.54 -10.72 -24.40
N GLU A 173 0.61 -11.42 -23.74
CA GLU A 173 0.40 -12.86 -23.91
C GLU A 173 -0.26 -13.15 -25.27
N ALA A 174 -1.38 -12.50 -25.58
CA ALA A 174 -2.12 -12.70 -26.81
C ALA A 174 -1.34 -12.34 -28.09
N SER A 175 -0.45 -11.35 -28.03
CA SER A 175 0.41 -10.96 -29.16
C SER A 175 1.64 -11.87 -29.36
N GLY A 176 1.92 -12.79 -28.43
CA GLY A 176 3.14 -13.60 -28.44
C GLY A 176 4.41 -12.82 -28.06
N LEU A 177 4.30 -11.55 -27.67
CA LEU A 177 5.43 -10.73 -27.22
C LEU A 177 6.13 -11.35 -26.00
N SER A 178 5.35 -11.89 -25.07
CA SER A 178 5.86 -12.63 -23.91
C SER A 178 6.76 -13.81 -24.29
N GLN A 179 6.36 -14.57 -25.31
CA GLN A 179 7.14 -15.70 -25.83
C GLN A 179 8.40 -15.23 -26.57
N TRP A 180 8.28 -14.23 -27.45
CA TRP A 180 9.43 -13.65 -28.15
C TRP A 180 10.47 -13.04 -27.19
N LEU A 181 10.00 -12.37 -26.14
CA LEU A 181 10.84 -11.79 -25.09
C LEU A 181 11.54 -12.92 -24.31
N GLY A 182 10.82 -13.99 -23.98
CA GLY A 182 11.37 -15.19 -23.36
C GLY A 182 12.46 -15.87 -24.18
N GLU A 183 12.26 -16.01 -25.48
CA GLU A 183 13.26 -16.55 -26.41
C GLU A 183 14.49 -15.65 -26.53
N SER A 184 14.28 -14.33 -26.59
CA SER A 184 15.35 -13.33 -26.62
C SER A 184 16.16 -13.30 -25.31
N LEU A 185 15.52 -13.64 -24.19
CA LEU A 185 16.11 -13.76 -22.85
C LEU A 185 16.56 -15.19 -22.52
N ALA A 186 16.40 -16.17 -23.42
CA ALA A 186 16.86 -17.53 -23.21
C ALA A 186 18.37 -17.62 -22.90
N PRO A 187 19.27 -16.80 -23.49
CA PRO A 187 20.68 -16.76 -23.08
C PRO A 187 20.88 -16.35 -21.62
N LEU A 188 19.94 -15.60 -21.06
CA LEU A 188 19.94 -15.13 -19.67
C LEU A 188 19.66 -16.27 -18.67
N GLN A 189 19.12 -17.41 -19.11
CA GLN A 189 19.00 -18.62 -18.26
C GLN A 189 20.36 -19.15 -17.79
N SER A 190 21.46 -18.77 -18.46
CA SER A 190 22.81 -19.09 -17.98
C SER A 190 23.23 -18.30 -16.74
N ILE A 191 22.54 -17.20 -16.43
CA ILE A 191 22.78 -16.37 -15.24
C ILE A 191 22.02 -16.99 -14.07
N PRO A 192 22.64 -17.11 -12.87
CA PRO A 192 21.93 -17.58 -11.69
C PRO A 192 20.70 -16.69 -11.39
N PRO A 193 19.57 -17.26 -10.94
CA PRO A 193 18.33 -16.52 -10.66
C PRO A 193 18.53 -15.28 -9.76
N PHE A 194 19.47 -15.37 -8.81
CA PHE A 194 19.91 -14.24 -7.99
C PHE A 194 20.36 -13.03 -8.82
N GLY A 195 21.16 -13.25 -9.86
CA GLY A 195 21.65 -12.17 -10.74
C GLY A 195 20.53 -11.51 -11.53
N ILE A 196 19.53 -12.29 -11.95
CA ILE A 196 18.34 -11.78 -12.63
C ILE A 196 17.53 -10.89 -11.68
N SER A 197 17.28 -11.35 -10.45
CA SER A 197 16.57 -10.55 -9.43
C SER A 197 17.30 -9.25 -9.12
N LEU A 198 18.62 -9.30 -8.92
CA LEU A 198 19.45 -8.12 -8.64
C LEU A 198 19.39 -7.09 -9.78
N LEU A 199 19.53 -7.53 -11.03
CA LEU A 199 19.48 -6.67 -12.21
C LEU A 199 18.12 -5.97 -12.34
N LEU A 200 17.03 -6.71 -12.14
CA LEU A 200 15.67 -6.17 -12.27
C LEU A 200 15.33 -5.23 -11.11
N CYS A 201 15.77 -5.54 -9.90
CA CYS A 201 15.65 -4.63 -8.76
C CYS A 201 16.41 -3.31 -8.97
N LEU A 202 17.60 -3.36 -9.58
CA LEU A 202 18.36 -2.16 -9.94
C LEU A 202 17.63 -1.33 -11.01
N LEU A 203 17.10 -1.98 -12.05
CA LEU A 203 16.35 -1.33 -13.12
C LEU A 203 15.08 -0.67 -12.59
N VAL A 204 14.27 -1.38 -11.80
CA VAL A 204 13.05 -0.85 -11.21
C VAL A 204 13.36 0.24 -10.17
N GLY A 205 14.38 0.03 -9.34
CA GLY A 205 14.81 1.00 -8.32
C GLY A 205 15.32 2.32 -8.92
N THR A 206 16.01 2.29 -10.05
CA THR A 206 16.42 3.53 -10.74
C THR A 206 15.26 4.20 -11.48
N PHE A 207 14.37 3.42 -12.10
CA PHE A 207 13.21 3.96 -12.80
C PHE A 207 12.21 4.62 -11.84
N THR A 208 12.05 4.07 -10.64
CA THR A 208 11.11 4.60 -9.64
C THR A 208 11.52 5.95 -9.03
N GLU A 209 12.76 6.39 -9.25
CA GLU A 209 13.18 7.75 -8.82
C GLU A 209 12.60 8.84 -9.73
N CYS A 210 12.30 8.49 -10.99
CA CYS A 210 11.79 9.42 -12.00
C CYS A 210 10.26 9.31 -12.18
N SER A 211 9.63 8.29 -11.61
CA SER A 211 8.22 7.95 -11.83
C SER A 211 7.53 7.63 -10.51
N SER A 212 6.19 7.66 -10.48
CA SER A 212 5.45 7.25 -9.30
C SER A 212 5.64 5.76 -9.01
N ASN A 213 5.91 5.39 -7.75
CA ASN A 213 6.05 4.00 -7.30
C ASN A 213 4.92 3.08 -7.81
N THR A 214 3.69 3.58 -7.79
CA THR A 214 2.50 2.84 -8.26
C THR A 214 2.52 2.67 -9.77
N ALA A 215 2.94 3.70 -10.52
CA ALA A 215 3.04 3.63 -11.97
C ALA A 215 4.16 2.69 -12.42
N THR A 216 5.33 2.77 -11.80
CA THR A 216 6.46 1.86 -12.01
C THR A 216 6.03 0.41 -11.77
N THR A 217 5.41 0.13 -10.62
CA THR A 217 4.91 -1.20 -10.28
C THR A 217 3.91 -1.70 -11.32
N THR A 218 2.93 -0.89 -11.70
CA THR A 218 1.88 -1.31 -12.63
C THR A 218 2.39 -1.57 -14.05
N LEU A 219 3.44 -0.88 -14.46
CA LEU A 219 4.09 -1.09 -15.76
C LEU A 219 4.97 -2.34 -15.76
N PHE A 220 5.82 -2.51 -14.74
CA PHE A 220 6.81 -3.59 -14.72
C PHE A 220 6.23 -4.94 -14.29
N LEU A 221 5.32 -5.00 -13.31
CA LEU A 221 4.83 -6.30 -12.80
C LEU A 221 4.25 -7.23 -13.87
N PRO A 222 3.37 -6.76 -14.78
CA PRO A 222 2.89 -7.52 -15.93
C PRO A 222 4.03 -8.13 -16.76
N ILE A 223 5.01 -7.31 -17.12
CA ILE A 223 6.14 -7.68 -17.97
C ILE A 223 7.02 -8.71 -17.25
N LEU A 224 7.31 -8.47 -15.97
CA LEU A 224 8.09 -9.38 -15.13
C LEU A 224 7.40 -10.73 -14.94
N ALA A 225 6.07 -10.76 -14.82
CA ALA A 225 5.30 -12.00 -14.71
C ALA A 225 5.38 -12.82 -16.01
N SER A 226 5.17 -12.18 -17.16
CA SER A 226 5.29 -12.81 -18.48
C SER A 226 6.72 -13.28 -18.76
N MET A 227 7.72 -12.50 -18.38
CA MET A 227 9.12 -12.88 -18.50
C MET A 227 9.45 -14.09 -17.63
N ALA A 228 9.05 -14.08 -16.34
CA ALA A 228 9.33 -15.15 -15.40
C ALA A 228 8.70 -16.49 -15.84
N THR A 229 7.46 -16.45 -16.32
CA THR A 229 6.78 -17.64 -16.88
C THR A 229 7.51 -18.17 -18.12
N ALA A 230 7.99 -17.29 -19.01
CA ALA A 230 8.72 -17.70 -20.20
C ALA A 230 10.09 -18.35 -19.91
N ILE A 231 10.83 -17.85 -18.89
CA ILE A 231 12.10 -18.46 -18.46
C ILE A 231 11.93 -19.61 -17.46
N ARG A 232 10.69 -20.07 -17.21
CA ARG A 232 10.35 -21.12 -16.22
C ARG A 232 10.84 -20.81 -14.80
N LEU A 233 10.88 -19.54 -14.43
CA LEU A 233 11.19 -19.07 -13.08
C LEU A 233 9.90 -18.78 -12.32
N HIS A 234 9.85 -19.07 -11.02
CA HIS A 234 8.69 -18.76 -10.20
C HIS A 234 8.37 -17.24 -10.26
N PRO A 235 7.19 -16.79 -10.73
CA PRO A 235 6.92 -15.36 -10.94
C PRO A 235 7.08 -14.50 -9.68
N LEU A 236 6.65 -15.02 -8.51
CA LEU A 236 6.86 -14.34 -7.22
C LEU A 236 8.33 -14.05 -6.89
N TYR A 237 9.29 -14.86 -7.38
CA TYR A 237 10.71 -14.66 -7.11
C TYR A 237 11.24 -13.34 -7.66
N VAL A 238 10.61 -12.83 -8.74
CA VAL A 238 10.99 -11.55 -9.38
C VAL A 238 10.00 -10.45 -9.01
N MET A 239 8.70 -10.76 -8.98
CA MET A 239 7.66 -9.75 -8.73
C MET A 239 7.71 -9.16 -7.32
N LEU A 240 7.91 -9.99 -6.28
CA LEU A 240 7.98 -9.52 -4.89
C LEU A 240 9.13 -8.54 -4.66
N PRO A 241 10.41 -8.89 -4.94
CA PRO A 241 11.51 -7.98 -4.69
C PRO A 241 11.42 -6.71 -5.56
N CYS A 242 10.99 -6.81 -6.81
CA CYS A 242 10.79 -5.64 -7.67
C CYS A 242 9.69 -4.69 -7.14
N THR A 243 8.61 -5.22 -6.57
CA THR A 243 7.54 -4.39 -5.97
C THR A 243 8.04 -3.62 -4.74
N ILE A 244 8.86 -4.27 -3.91
CA ILE A 244 9.46 -3.62 -2.75
C ILE A 244 10.49 -2.58 -3.22
N CYS A 245 11.33 -2.91 -4.21
CA CYS A 245 12.28 -1.97 -4.82
C CYS A 245 11.61 -0.76 -5.46
N ALA A 246 10.45 -0.92 -6.10
CA ALA A 246 9.66 0.21 -6.60
C ALA A 246 9.18 1.16 -5.50
N SER A 247 9.23 0.75 -4.23
CA SER A 247 8.92 1.61 -3.09
C SER A 247 10.18 2.26 -2.48
N LEU A 248 11.38 1.86 -2.90
CA LEU A 248 12.66 2.42 -2.47
C LEU A 248 13.05 3.61 -3.36
N ALA A 249 12.31 4.72 -3.23
CA ALA A 249 12.56 5.96 -3.96
C ALA A 249 13.14 7.02 -3.01
N PHE A 250 14.46 7.07 -2.88
CA PHE A 250 15.18 7.88 -1.89
C PHE A 250 16.11 8.94 -2.49
N MET A 251 16.40 8.89 -3.80
CA MET A 251 17.40 9.76 -4.42
C MET A 251 16.84 11.14 -4.76
N LEU A 252 15.59 11.23 -5.24
CA LEU A 252 15.00 12.48 -5.72
C LEU A 252 13.83 12.98 -4.86
N PRO A 253 13.72 14.31 -4.63
CA PRO A 253 12.61 14.90 -3.88
C PRO A 253 11.27 14.79 -4.60
N VAL A 254 11.28 14.74 -5.93
CA VAL A 254 10.05 14.59 -6.74
C VAL A 254 9.45 13.19 -6.65
N ALA A 255 10.23 12.18 -6.25
CA ALA A 255 9.83 10.79 -6.35
C ALA A 255 8.71 10.42 -5.35
N THR A 256 8.74 10.99 -4.14
CA THR A 256 7.71 10.72 -3.12
C THR A 256 7.35 11.98 -2.30
N PRO A 257 6.08 12.12 -1.85
CA PRO A 257 5.67 13.27 -1.04
C PRO A 257 6.48 13.48 0.25
N PRO A 258 6.84 12.44 1.03
CA PRO A 258 7.67 12.62 2.23
C PRO A 258 9.05 13.22 1.92
N ASN A 259 9.66 12.79 0.81
CA ASN A 259 10.94 13.32 0.34
C ASN A 259 10.83 14.81 -0.04
N ALA A 260 9.76 15.19 -0.74
CA ALA A 260 9.48 16.58 -1.09
C ALA A 260 9.28 17.48 0.15
N ILE A 261 8.55 16.99 1.16
CA ILE A 261 8.30 17.71 2.41
C ILE A 261 9.62 18.00 3.13
N VAL A 262 10.45 16.98 3.36
CA VAL A 262 11.73 17.16 4.05
C VAL A 262 12.67 18.07 3.26
N PHE A 263 12.66 17.99 1.93
CA PHE A 263 13.43 18.89 1.07
C PHE A 263 13.00 20.36 1.23
N SER A 264 11.69 20.62 1.32
CA SER A 264 11.13 21.97 1.49
C SER A 264 11.43 22.59 2.87
N TYR A 265 11.48 21.78 3.94
CA TYR A 265 11.73 22.28 5.30
C TYR A 265 13.21 22.27 5.70
N GLY A 266 14.02 21.39 5.11
CA GLY A 266 15.37 21.09 5.57
C GLY A 266 16.49 21.93 4.94
N ASN A 267 16.20 22.87 4.03
CA ASN A 267 17.22 23.60 3.24
C ASN A 267 18.29 22.67 2.64
N LEU A 268 17.89 21.46 2.24
CA LEU A 268 18.80 20.44 1.73
C LEU A 268 19.16 20.70 0.27
N LYS A 269 20.40 20.41 -0.13
CA LYS A 269 20.78 20.40 -1.55
C LYS A 269 20.38 19.06 -2.17
N VAL A 270 19.97 19.09 -3.44
CA VAL A 270 19.60 17.88 -4.20
C VAL A 270 20.73 16.84 -4.18
N MET A 271 21.99 17.28 -4.27
CA MET A 271 23.15 16.37 -4.27
C MET A 271 23.37 15.65 -2.94
N ASP A 272 22.97 16.23 -1.82
CA ASP A 272 23.10 15.58 -0.51
C ASP A 272 22.06 14.46 -0.37
N MET A 273 20.86 14.71 -0.89
CA MET A 273 19.78 13.74 -0.96
C MET A 273 20.10 12.58 -1.91
N VAL A 274 20.61 12.86 -3.11
CA VAL A 274 20.98 11.83 -4.09
C VAL A 274 22.07 10.90 -3.55
N LYS A 275 23.10 11.43 -2.88
CA LYS A 275 24.18 10.61 -2.30
C LYS A 275 23.68 9.70 -1.18
N ALA A 276 22.86 10.24 -0.27
CA ALA A 276 22.26 9.46 0.81
C ALA A 276 21.28 8.41 0.26
N GLY A 277 20.44 8.81 -0.69
CA GLY A 277 19.46 7.95 -1.34
C GLY A 277 20.10 6.82 -2.13
N PHE A 278 21.18 7.08 -2.88
CA PHE A 278 21.90 6.04 -3.61
C PHE A 278 22.47 4.97 -2.67
N MET A 279 23.06 5.39 -1.55
CA MET A 279 23.56 4.47 -0.53
C MET A 279 22.42 3.60 0.05
N LEU A 280 21.28 4.22 0.38
CA LEU A 280 20.11 3.51 0.90
C LEU A 280 19.50 2.55 -0.13
N ASN A 281 19.41 2.95 -1.39
CA ASN A 281 18.90 2.11 -2.47
C ASN A 281 19.79 0.88 -2.65
N MET A 282 21.11 1.02 -2.65
CA MET A 282 22.03 -0.11 -2.75
C MET A 282 21.90 -1.08 -1.56
N ILE A 283 21.82 -0.55 -0.34
CA ILE A 283 21.62 -1.37 0.87
C ILE A 283 20.25 -2.08 0.81
N GLY A 284 19.20 -1.37 0.40
CA GLY A 284 17.85 -1.90 0.28
C GLY A 284 17.76 -3.02 -0.75
N ILE A 285 18.30 -2.81 -1.96
CA ILE A 285 18.34 -3.82 -3.02
C ILE A 285 19.09 -5.07 -2.56
N MET A 286 20.24 -4.90 -1.89
CA MET A 286 21.02 -6.03 -1.37
C MET A 286 20.26 -6.78 -0.27
N THR A 287 19.61 -6.06 0.64
CA THR A 287 18.80 -6.64 1.73
C THR A 287 17.60 -7.42 1.18
N ILE A 288 16.92 -6.87 0.18
CA ILE A 288 15.79 -7.53 -0.49
C ILE A 288 16.25 -8.80 -1.21
N ASN A 289 17.37 -8.73 -1.94
CA ASN A 289 17.94 -9.90 -2.62
C ASN A 289 18.36 -10.98 -1.61
N MET A 290 18.94 -10.60 -0.47
CA MET A 290 19.27 -11.56 0.59
C MET A 290 17.99 -12.15 1.20
N GLY A 291 16.96 -11.34 1.43
CA GLY A 291 15.69 -11.79 2.00
C GLY A 291 14.93 -12.78 1.11
N ILE A 292 14.86 -12.51 -0.20
CA ILE A 292 14.14 -13.41 -1.14
C ILE A 292 14.85 -14.76 -1.28
N ASN A 293 16.19 -14.78 -1.21
CA ASN A 293 16.98 -16.01 -1.30
C ASN A 293 17.10 -16.78 0.01
N THR A 294 16.67 -16.20 1.15
CA THR A 294 16.71 -16.85 2.46
C THR A 294 15.31 -17.20 2.94
N TRP A 295 14.58 -16.21 3.47
CA TRP A 295 13.24 -16.41 4.02
C TRP A 295 12.18 -16.52 2.92
N GLY A 296 12.40 -15.88 1.77
CA GLY A 296 11.50 -15.96 0.62
C GLY A 296 11.36 -17.39 0.10
N ASP A 297 12.48 -18.10 -0.07
CA ASP A 297 12.46 -19.51 -0.50
C ASP A 297 11.80 -20.41 0.57
N ALA A 298 12.09 -20.20 1.85
CA ALA A 298 11.50 -20.97 2.94
C ALA A 298 9.97 -20.76 3.07
N MET A 299 9.47 -19.56 2.80
CA MET A 299 8.04 -19.23 2.92
C MET A 299 7.23 -19.59 1.67
N PHE A 300 7.80 -19.41 0.47
CA PHE A 300 7.07 -19.51 -0.79
C PHE A 300 7.54 -20.66 -1.69
N GLN A 301 8.52 -21.48 -1.28
CA GLN A 301 9.06 -22.61 -2.06
C GLN A 301 9.49 -22.18 -3.49
N LEU A 302 10.19 -21.05 -3.57
CA LEU A 302 10.51 -20.35 -4.82
C LEU A 302 11.46 -21.13 -5.74
N SER A 303 12.11 -22.17 -5.22
CA SER A 303 12.95 -23.13 -5.94
C SER A 303 12.17 -24.08 -6.86
N THR A 304 10.84 -24.18 -6.72
CA THR A 304 9.98 -25.00 -7.59
C THR A 304 9.08 -24.13 -8.46
N PHE A 305 8.93 -24.48 -9.74
CA PHE A 305 7.99 -23.77 -10.61
C PHE A 305 6.56 -24.20 -10.26
N PRO A 306 5.66 -23.27 -9.94
CA PRO A 306 4.35 -23.62 -9.40
C PRO A 306 3.37 -24.02 -10.50
N ASP A 307 2.48 -24.98 -10.20
CA ASP A 307 1.51 -25.53 -11.16
C ASP A 307 0.53 -24.49 -11.71
N TRP A 308 0.19 -23.47 -10.92
CA TRP A 308 -0.71 -22.37 -11.34
C TRP A 308 -0.07 -21.43 -12.39
N ALA A 309 1.26 -21.40 -12.48
CA ALA A 309 1.99 -20.61 -13.48
C ALA A 309 2.28 -21.43 -14.75
N ASN A 310 1.94 -22.72 -14.75
CA ASN A 310 2.15 -23.61 -15.88
C ASN A 310 0.98 -23.46 -16.88
N ILE A 311 1.10 -22.47 -17.76
CA ILE A 311 0.10 -22.14 -18.80
C ILE A 311 -0.01 -23.24 -19.88
N THR A 312 0.72 -24.36 -19.75
CA THR A 312 0.62 -25.52 -20.65
C THR A 312 -0.72 -26.29 -20.49
N HIS A 313 -1.57 -25.97 -19.51
CA HIS A 313 -2.93 -26.51 -19.39
C HIS A 313 -4.02 -25.64 -20.03
N GLY A 314 -3.76 -25.13 -21.25
CA GLY A 314 -4.80 -24.67 -22.19
C GLY A 314 -5.68 -25.79 -22.77
N THR A 315 -5.61 -26.99 -22.22
CA THR A 315 -6.55 -28.10 -22.48
C THR A 315 -6.97 -28.71 -21.15
N LYS A 316 -8.11 -28.25 -20.62
CA LYS A 316 -9.00 -29.11 -19.85
C LYS A 316 -10.21 -29.43 -20.75
N PRO A 317 -10.73 -30.67 -20.68
CA PRO A 317 -11.65 -31.27 -21.65
C PRO A 317 -12.99 -30.55 -21.78
#